data_AF-A0A7V1AHW5-F1
#
_entry.id   AF-A0A7V1AHW5-F1
#
_cell.length_a   1.000
_cell.length_b   1.000
_cell.length_c   1.000
_cell.angle_alpha   90.00
_cell.angle_beta   90.00
_cell.angle_gamma   90.00
#
_symmetry.space_group_name_H-M   'P 1'
#
loop_
_entity.id
_entity.type
_entity.pdbx_description
1 polymer ?
#
loop_
_entity_poly.entity_id
_entity_poly.type
_entity_poly.pdbx_seq_one_letter_code
_entity_poly.pdbx_strand_id
1 'polypeptide(L)'
;MRIKNIHIENFRCFTTLGISFEKFNSLVGENGTGKTAILEAINLALSPAFVASRIDEQDFNNQDSGDIKIRILFHETFIAKLPDGYATQDVPCIGVELSVKRRSQAAPGKALSEEFVVSHYVMPDESVSKTQNGWSVKRKSGSDYKFTIRQLSFPLDLDNFPRCFYFDKNREKQSKIGFNSTLQKIAQEYNWRFRKSLENNKKDFQLKWDETYEMVISNVDEKKLKDTFKPVKTKLLSFLGRKYEGLELSILNLEQPFSKSFFSLRDGLNQIELSKLGSGISMMVSYLLLETISSLAKEQLIILIDEPELHLHPQLQSKLMQHFKMSSTQIVLSTHSESMIDIGDWRSIKRFDKNYNCCPDQKTLDIILDYKGTPKATKEHLEELKQYYKDKTIFFRENNEILFARACLLVEGPVDKYGITVLSALFDTLDLTDLTVISCNGKEKILYYQLICRAFGIPSFTLFDLDRKEETDEENQIIIKWSEGECWHAFPNSIEHLFGTQNAEHKASATMQAIDNCEALPDELSEAFQKIQPFLSKIKI
;
A
#
# COMPACT_ATOMS: atom_id res chain seq x y z
N MET A 1 -3.69 8.64 -16.06
CA MET A 1 -4.86 8.39 -15.21
C MET A 1 -4.43 7.90 -13.85
N ARG A 2 -4.77 8.65 -12.81
CA ARG A 2 -4.42 8.38 -11.41
C ARG A 2 -5.64 8.54 -10.52
N ILE A 3 -5.76 7.70 -9.51
CA ILE A 3 -6.71 7.86 -8.41
C ILE A 3 -6.43 9.19 -7.73
N LYS A 4 -7.46 10.04 -7.67
CA LYS A 4 -7.45 11.30 -6.93
C LYS A 4 -7.91 11.08 -5.50
N ASN A 5 -9.03 10.39 -5.33
CA ASN A 5 -9.55 10.05 -4.03
C ASN A 5 -10.34 8.74 -4.04
N ILE A 6 -10.44 8.15 -2.87
CA ILE A 6 -11.35 7.04 -2.58
C ILE A 6 -12.28 7.45 -1.43
N HIS A 7 -13.52 7.00 -1.52
CA HIS A 7 -14.49 7.05 -0.44
C HIS A 7 -15.00 5.64 -0.18
N ILE A 8 -14.92 5.19 1.06
CA ILE A 8 -15.28 3.85 1.51
C ILE A 8 -16.37 3.98 2.58
N GLU A 9 -17.46 3.23 2.44
CA GLU A 9 -18.52 3.08 3.43
C GLU A 9 -18.73 1.60 3.74
N ASN A 10 -18.89 1.29 5.02
CA ASN A 10 -19.24 -0.02 5.56
C ASN A 10 -18.36 -1.21 5.11
N PHE A 11 -17.07 -0.98 4.86
CA PHE A 11 -16.13 -2.01 4.39
C PHE A 11 -15.11 -2.36 5.48
N ARG A 12 -15.17 -3.60 5.97
CA ARG A 12 -14.29 -4.20 6.98
C ARG A 12 -14.19 -3.40 8.27
N CYS A 13 -13.13 -2.63 8.46
CA CYS A 13 -12.92 -1.79 9.64
C CYS A 13 -13.49 -0.37 9.49
N PHE A 14 -13.87 0.04 8.28
CA PHE A 14 -14.28 1.41 8.00
C PHE A 14 -15.79 1.55 7.96
N THR A 15 -16.36 2.35 8.87
CA THR A 15 -17.73 2.85 8.75
C THR A 15 -17.83 3.87 7.62
N THR A 16 -16.93 4.87 7.63
CA THR A 16 -16.75 5.86 6.56
C THR A 16 -15.28 6.29 6.51
N LEU A 17 -14.72 6.41 5.32
CA LEU A 17 -13.33 6.82 5.12
C LEU A 17 -13.18 7.55 3.78
N GLY A 18 -12.60 8.74 3.80
CA GLY A 18 -12.22 9.50 2.61
C GLY A 18 -10.72 9.75 2.58
N ILE A 19 -10.04 9.36 1.50
CA ILE A 19 -8.58 9.55 1.35
C ILE A 19 -8.27 10.14 -0.03
N SER A 20 -7.38 11.12 -0.06
CA SER A 20 -6.75 11.60 -1.29
C SER A 20 -5.41 10.91 -1.53
N PHE A 21 -5.06 10.72 -2.80
CA PHE A 21 -3.82 10.06 -3.20
C PHE A 21 -2.96 10.98 -4.06
N GLU A 22 -1.66 10.91 -3.81
CA GLU A 22 -0.62 11.45 -4.68
C GLU A 22 -0.23 10.43 -5.75
N LYS A 23 0.80 10.74 -6.53
CA LYS A 23 1.40 9.77 -7.47
C LYS A 23 2.02 8.57 -6.74
N PHE A 24 2.64 8.81 -5.60
CA PHE A 24 3.22 7.79 -4.75
C PHE A 24 2.60 7.91 -3.36
N ASN A 25 2.17 6.80 -2.74
CA ASN A 25 1.56 6.83 -1.42
C ASN A 25 2.03 5.65 -0.57
N SER A 26 2.37 5.92 0.68
CA SER A 26 2.71 4.96 1.73
C SER A 26 1.63 5.00 2.82
N LEU A 27 0.89 3.90 2.94
CA LEU A 27 -0.05 3.64 4.02
C LEU A 27 0.75 3.08 5.21
N VAL A 28 0.68 3.73 6.36
CA VAL A 28 1.47 3.43 7.56
C VAL A 28 0.57 3.33 8.79
N GLY A 29 1.00 2.62 9.82
CA GLY A 29 0.22 2.41 11.05
C GLY A 29 0.32 0.97 11.54
N GLU A 30 -0.28 0.67 12.69
CA GLU A 30 -0.20 -0.65 13.32
C GLU A 30 -0.84 -1.79 12.50
N ASN A 31 -0.52 -3.04 12.88
CA ASN A 31 -1.21 -4.19 12.31
C ASN A 31 -2.71 -4.11 12.62
N GLY A 32 -3.54 -4.36 11.61
CA GLY A 32 -5.00 -4.33 11.78
C GLY A 32 -5.65 -2.96 11.61
N THR A 33 -4.93 -1.86 11.36
CA THR A 33 -5.51 -0.51 11.18
C THR A 33 -6.18 -0.27 9.82
N GLY A 34 -6.37 -1.31 9.00
CA GLY A 34 -7.10 -1.21 7.73
C GLY A 34 -6.27 -0.92 6.47
N LYS A 35 -4.93 -0.85 6.56
CA LYS A 35 -4.05 -0.62 5.39
C LYS A 35 -4.30 -1.59 4.23
N THR A 36 -4.29 -2.89 4.51
CA THR A 36 -4.60 -3.95 3.53
C THR A 36 -6.03 -3.82 3.01
N ALA A 37 -7.00 -3.47 3.86
CA ALA A 37 -8.39 -3.27 3.44
C ALA A 37 -8.53 -2.13 2.42
N ILE A 38 -7.73 -1.05 2.52
CA ILE A 38 -7.73 0.02 1.52
C ILE A 38 -7.21 -0.47 0.17
N LEU A 39 -6.09 -1.20 0.17
CA LEU A 39 -5.52 -1.76 -1.07
C LEU A 39 -6.53 -2.71 -1.73
N GLU A 40 -7.18 -3.56 -0.93
CA GLU A 40 -8.20 -4.49 -1.43
C GLU A 40 -9.47 -3.77 -1.91
N ALA A 41 -9.92 -2.71 -1.23
CA ALA A 41 -11.03 -1.89 -1.69
C ALA A 41 -10.75 -1.25 -3.06
N ILE A 42 -9.53 -0.71 -3.25
CA ILE A 42 -9.11 -0.17 -4.54
C ILE A 42 -9.09 -1.28 -5.60
N ASN A 43 -8.50 -2.43 -5.29
CA ASN A 43 -8.42 -3.56 -6.21
C ASN A 43 -9.81 -4.09 -6.62
N LEU A 44 -10.74 -4.19 -5.67
CA LEU A 44 -12.12 -4.61 -5.90
C LEU A 44 -12.86 -3.63 -6.81
N ALA A 45 -12.83 -2.33 -6.48
CA ALA A 45 -13.53 -1.32 -7.26
C ALA A 45 -12.97 -1.14 -8.68
N LEU A 46 -11.68 -1.43 -8.90
CA LEU A 46 -11.07 -1.37 -10.24
C LEU A 46 -11.07 -2.71 -10.99
N SER A 47 -11.63 -3.78 -10.41
CA SER A 47 -11.69 -5.10 -11.05
C SER A 47 -12.96 -5.27 -11.89
N PRO A 48 -12.88 -5.35 -13.24
CA PRO A 48 -14.05 -5.34 -14.11
C PRO A 48 -14.88 -6.66 -14.13
N ALA A 49 -14.51 -7.69 -13.34
CA ALA A 49 -15.16 -8.99 -13.39
C ALA A 49 -15.20 -9.71 -12.02
N PHE A 50 -16.28 -10.48 -11.80
CA PHE A 50 -16.46 -11.43 -10.69
C PHE A 50 -16.36 -10.86 -9.27
N VAL A 51 -16.74 -9.59 -9.09
CA VAL A 51 -16.70 -8.91 -7.78
C VAL A 51 -17.54 -9.64 -6.73
N ALA A 52 -18.73 -10.13 -7.09
CA ALA A 52 -19.61 -10.87 -6.18
C ALA A 52 -18.98 -12.13 -5.57
N SER A 53 -18.06 -12.79 -6.29
CA SER A 53 -17.36 -13.99 -5.80
C SER A 53 -16.13 -13.70 -4.92
N ARG A 54 -15.79 -12.43 -4.76
CA ARG A 54 -14.62 -11.96 -4.00
C ARG A 54 -15.01 -11.20 -2.73
N ILE A 55 -16.30 -11.15 -2.41
CA ILE A 55 -16.84 -10.42 -1.27
C ILE A 55 -17.61 -11.42 -0.42
N ASP A 56 -17.31 -11.42 0.87
CA ASP A 56 -17.94 -12.26 1.87
C ASP A 56 -18.70 -11.42 2.91
N GLU A 57 -19.55 -12.05 3.72
CA GLU A 57 -20.30 -11.36 4.78
C GLU A 57 -19.38 -10.64 5.78
N GLN A 58 -18.16 -11.16 5.97
CA GLN A 58 -17.14 -10.57 6.85
C GLN A 58 -16.52 -9.27 6.30
N ASP A 59 -16.72 -8.97 5.01
CA ASP A 59 -16.26 -7.70 4.43
C ASP A 59 -17.16 -6.52 4.82
N PHE A 60 -18.34 -6.77 5.39
CA PHE A 60 -19.16 -5.70 5.96
C PHE A 60 -18.62 -5.33 7.35
N ASN A 61 -18.50 -4.03 7.63
CA ASN A 61 -18.20 -3.56 8.99
C ASN A 61 -19.44 -3.89 9.86
N ASN A 62 -19.33 -4.92 10.72
CA ASN A 62 -20.44 -5.54 11.48
C ASN A 62 -21.21 -4.62 12.47
N GLN A 63 -21.16 -3.31 12.27
CA GLN A 63 -21.83 -2.31 13.11
C GLN A 63 -23.16 -1.80 12.52
N ASP A 64 -23.51 -2.14 11.26
CA ASP A 64 -24.82 -1.77 10.70
C ASP A 64 -25.28 -2.65 9.51
N SER A 65 -26.59 -2.64 9.24
CA SER A 65 -27.22 -3.29 8.06
C SER A 65 -26.97 -2.54 6.74
N GLY A 66 -25.96 -1.68 6.70
CA GLY A 66 -25.64 -0.82 5.56
C GLY A 66 -25.08 -1.59 4.37
N ASP A 67 -25.10 -0.93 3.20
CA ASP A 67 -24.47 -1.41 1.98
C ASP A 67 -22.97 -1.06 2.01
N ILE A 68 -22.10 -1.94 1.52
CA ILE A 68 -20.73 -1.53 1.19
C ILE A 68 -20.81 -0.54 0.03
N LYS A 69 -20.11 0.59 0.12
CA LYS A 69 -19.89 1.49 -1.02
C LYS A 69 -18.42 1.86 -1.12
N ILE A 70 -17.83 1.63 -2.27
CA ILE A 70 -16.47 2.03 -2.60
C ILE A 70 -16.53 2.89 -3.85
N ARG A 71 -16.18 4.17 -3.72
CA ARG A 71 -16.16 5.14 -4.81
C ARG A 71 -14.73 5.61 -5.04
N ILE A 72 -14.27 5.57 -6.28
CA ILE A 72 -12.96 6.06 -6.71
C ILE A 72 -13.18 7.16 -7.73
N LEU A 73 -12.55 8.32 -7.52
CA LEU A 73 -12.43 9.36 -8.55
C LEU A 73 -10.99 9.44 -9.04
N PHE A 74 -10.84 9.74 -10.32
CA PHE A 74 -9.55 9.95 -10.97
C PHE A 74 -9.26 11.43 -11.18
N HIS A 75 -7.99 11.77 -11.41
CA HIS A 75 -7.57 13.12 -11.82
C HIS A 75 -7.91 13.43 -13.26
N GLU A 76 -7.84 12.42 -14.13
CA GLU A 76 -8.12 12.52 -15.56
C GLU A 76 -9.39 11.74 -15.92
N THR A 77 -10.08 12.15 -16.98
CA THR A 77 -11.26 11.44 -17.49
C THR A 77 -10.88 10.28 -18.40
N PHE A 78 -11.78 9.30 -18.51
CA PHE A 78 -11.70 8.18 -19.45
C PHE A 78 -13.03 8.05 -20.21
N ILE A 79 -13.04 7.27 -21.27
CA ILE A 79 -14.23 7.16 -22.14
C ILE A 79 -14.87 5.78 -21.97
N ALA A 80 -16.18 5.79 -21.69
CA ALA A 80 -17.02 4.62 -21.80
C ALA A 80 -17.74 4.60 -23.16
N LYS A 81 -17.60 3.51 -23.91
CA LYS A 81 -18.24 3.35 -25.22
C LYS A 81 -19.58 2.63 -25.06
N LEU A 82 -20.66 3.38 -25.21
CA LEU A 82 -22.02 2.84 -25.09
C LEU A 82 -22.60 2.49 -26.46
N PRO A 83 -23.24 1.32 -26.62
CA PRO A 83 -23.89 0.96 -27.88
C PRO A 83 -25.16 1.80 -28.13
N ASP A 84 -25.31 2.28 -29.36
CA ASP A 84 -26.47 3.02 -29.88
C ASP A 84 -26.81 2.49 -31.28
N GLY A 85 -27.43 1.31 -31.31
CA GLY A 85 -27.65 0.56 -32.55
C GLY A 85 -26.34 0.07 -33.14
N TYR A 86 -26.03 0.52 -34.37
CA TYR A 86 -24.77 0.22 -35.06
C TYR A 86 -23.65 1.23 -34.75
N ALA A 87 -23.95 2.28 -33.98
CA ALA A 87 -22.99 3.29 -33.56
C ALA A 87 -22.60 3.11 -32.09
N THR A 88 -21.53 3.78 -31.68
CA THR A 88 -21.12 3.92 -30.28
C THR A 88 -21.18 5.39 -29.88
N GLN A 89 -21.58 5.64 -28.63
CA GLN A 89 -21.52 6.96 -28.01
C GLN A 89 -20.40 6.97 -26.98
N ASP A 90 -19.55 7.99 -27.07
CA ASP A 90 -18.44 8.19 -26.15
C ASP A 90 -18.96 8.98 -24.94
N VAL A 91 -18.89 8.36 -23.76
CA VAL A 91 -19.31 8.98 -22.51
C VAL A 91 -18.09 9.25 -21.64
N PRO A 92 -17.71 10.52 -21.41
CA PRO A 92 -16.61 10.85 -20.52
C PRO A 92 -16.99 10.54 -19.07
N CYS A 93 -16.10 9.83 -18.39
CA CYS A 93 -16.26 9.34 -17.03
C CYS A 93 -15.07 9.79 -16.17
N ILE A 94 -15.33 10.03 -14.89
CA ILE A 94 -14.33 10.52 -13.92
C ILE A 94 -14.04 9.52 -12.80
N GLY A 95 -14.79 8.43 -12.70
CA GLY A 95 -14.62 7.50 -11.59
C GLY A 95 -15.38 6.19 -11.73
N VAL A 96 -15.32 5.39 -10.67
CA VAL A 96 -16.01 4.11 -10.53
C VAL A 96 -16.69 4.05 -9.17
N GLU A 97 -17.87 3.46 -9.13
CA GLU A 97 -18.55 3.14 -7.88
C GLU A 97 -18.93 1.66 -7.84
N LEU A 98 -18.55 1.00 -6.76
CA LEU A 98 -18.94 -0.34 -6.39
C LEU A 98 -19.86 -0.24 -5.17
N SER A 99 -21.07 -0.76 -5.28
CA SER A 99 -22.00 -0.91 -4.17
C SER A 99 -22.43 -2.36 -4.02
N VAL A 100 -22.41 -2.87 -2.80
CA VAL A 100 -22.75 -4.26 -2.50
C VAL A 100 -23.78 -4.28 -1.40
N LYS A 101 -24.93 -4.88 -1.71
CA LYS A 101 -26.06 -4.99 -0.79
C LYS A 101 -26.24 -6.45 -0.39
N ARG A 102 -26.59 -6.66 0.88
CA ARG A 102 -27.09 -7.96 1.33
C ARG A 102 -28.42 -8.25 0.66
N ARG A 103 -28.59 -9.48 0.20
CA ARG A 103 -29.86 -9.90 -0.39
C ARG A 103 -30.88 -10.16 0.72
N SER A 104 -32.07 -9.58 0.60
CA SER A 104 -33.13 -9.71 1.61
C SER A 104 -34.01 -10.96 1.49
N GLN A 105 -33.99 -11.69 0.37
CA GLN A 105 -34.81 -12.89 0.15
C GLN A 105 -34.12 -13.96 -0.70
N ALA A 106 -34.20 -15.23 -0.29
CA ALA A 106 -33.76 -16.38 -1.08
C ALA A 106 -34.52 -16.46 -2.42
N ALA A 107 -33.85 -16.80 -3.51
CA ALA A 107 -34.53 -17.04 -4.79
C ALA A 107 -35.43 -18.28 -4.66
N PRO A 108 -36.75 -18.18 -4.92
CA PRO A 108 -37.64 -19.34 -4.86
C PRO A 108 -37.10 -20.46 -5.77
N GLY A 109 -36.85 -21.65 -5.20
CA GLY A 109 -36.45 -22.84 -5.95
C GLY A 109 -34.98 -22.92 -6.39
N LYS A 110 -34.08 -22.06 -5.92
CA LYS A 110 -32.62 -22.21 -6.17
C LYS A 110 -31.89 -22.68 -4.91
N ALA A 111 -31.16 -23.79 -5.01
CA ALA A 111 -30.35 -24.34 -3.91
C ALA A 111 -29.05 -23.55 -3.66
N LEU A 112 -28.56 -22.81 -4.66
CA LEU A 112 -27.37 -21.95 -4.60
C LEU A 112 -27.73 -20.63 -5.27
N SER A 113 -27.84 -19.56 -4.48
CA SER A 113 -28.08 -18.21 -4.97
C SER A 113 -26.98 -17.28 -4.49
N GLU A 114 -26.56 -16.34 -5.34
CA GLU A 114 -25.63 -15.28 -4.92
C GLU A 114 -26.22 -14.53 -3.71
N GLU A 115 -25.40 -14.42 -2.66
CA GLU A 115 -25.74 -13.84 -1.35
C GLU A 115 -25.85 -12.31 -1.41
N PHE A 116 -25.19 -11.68 -2.38
CA PHE A 116 -25.08 -10.24 -2.50
C PHE A 116 -25.61 -9.72 -3.84
N VAL A 117 -26.17 -8.51 -3.82
CA VAL A 117 -26.51 -7.74 -5.01
C VAL A 117 -25.42 -6.70 -5.25
N VAL A 118 -24.69 -6.85 -6.35
CA VAL A 118 -23.58 -5.96 -6.72
C VAL A 118 -24.02 -4.97 -7.79
N SER A 119 -23.78 -3.69 -7.54
CA SER A 119 -23.89 -2.59 -8.51
C SER A 119 -22.49 -2.01 -8.73
N HIS A 120 -21.91 -2.27 -9.91
CA HIS A 120 -20.54 -1.85 -10.22
C HIS A 120 -20.52 -1.13 -11.58
N TYR A 121 -20.27 0.18 -11.55
CA TYR A 121 -20.45 1.03 -12.72
C TYR A 121 -19.45 2.19 -12.75
N VAL A 122 -19.23 2.73 -13.96
CA VAL A 122 -18.41 3.92 -14.17
C VAL A 122 -19.27 5.19 -14.03
N MET A 123 -18.70 6.23 -13.44
CA MET A 123 -19.39 7.47 -13.14
C MET A 123 -19.09 8.52 -14.22
N PRO A 124 -20.11 9.06 -14.91
CA PRO A 124 -19.93 10.16 -15.87
C PRO A 124 -19.34 11.40 -15.19
N ASP A 125 -18.56 12.16 -15.95
CA ASP A 125 -18.03 13.44 -15.46
C ASP A 125 -19.10 14.56 -15.49
N GLU A 126 -18.71 15.76 -15.07
CA GLU A 126 -19.62 16.92 -14.99
C GLU A 126 -20.06 17.45 -16.37
N SER A 127 -19.38 17.08 -17.46
CA SER A 127 -19.75 17.49 -18.82
C SER A 127 -20.99 16.74 -19.33
N VAL A 128 -21.31 15.60 -18.73
CA VAL A 128 -22.47 14.77 -19.10
C VAL A 128 -23.73 15.28 -18.40
N SER A 129 -24.76 15.59 -19.19
CA SER A 129 -26.01 16.12 -18.65
C SER A 129 -26.75 15.09 -17.82
N LYS A 130 -27.08 15.43 -16.57
CA LYS A 130 -27.94 14.60 -15.71
C LYS A 130 -29.41 14.70 -16.13
N THR A 131 -30.12 13.58 -16.07
CA THR A 131 -31.57 13.48 -16.29
C THR A 131 -32.23 12.89 -15.05
N GLN A 132 -33.57 12.86 -14.98
CA GLN A 132 -34.29 12.28 -13.82
C GLN A 132 -33.89 10.83 -13.52
N ASN A 133 -33.60 10.02 -14.55
CA ASN A 133 -33.35 8.58 -14.43
C ASN A 133 -31.95 8.14 -14.92
N GLY A 134 -31.00 9.07 -15.01
CA GLY A 134 -29.65 8.76 -15.50
C GLY A 134 -28.98 9.98 -16.14
N TRP A 135 -28.47 9.80 -17.36
CA TRP A 135 -27.65 10.80 -18.05
C TRP A 135 -28.02 10.91 -19.53
N SER A 136 -27.56 11.99 -20.17
CA SER A 136 -27.67 12.16 -21.61
C SER A 136 -26.44 12.82 -22.21
N VAL A 137 -26.05 12.33 -23.39
CA VAL A 137 -25.04 12.95 -24.26
C VAL A 137 -25.67 13.28 -25.62
N LYS A 138 -25.08 14.24 -26.33
CA LYS A 138 -25.50 14.58 -27.70
C LYS A 138 -24.92 13.57 -28.68
N ARG A 139 -25.79 12.98 -29.52
CA ARG A 139 -25.35 12.23 -30.70
C ARG A 139 -24.65 13.16 -31.68
N LYS A 140 -23.86 12.59 -32.59
CA LYS A 140 -23.31 13.33 -33.75
C LYS A 140 -24.40 14.00 -34.61
N SER A 141 -25.62 13.48 -34.60
CA SER A 141 -26.79 14.07 -35.28
C SER A 141 -27.45 15.22 -34.51
N GLY A 142 -27.00 15.54 -33.29
CA GLY A 142 -27.55 16.58 -32.41
C GLY A 142 -28.72 16.15 -31.53
N SER A 143 -29.27 14.95 -31.71
CA SER A 143 -30.32 14.41 -30.83
C SER A 143 -29.76 13.85 -29.53
N ASP A 144 -30.59 13.78 -28.49
CA ASP A 144 -30.16 13.28 -27.19
C ASP A 144 -30.13 11.74 -27.17
N TYR A 145 -29.01 11.20 -26.71
CA TYR A 145 -28.88 9.81 -26.30
C TYR A 145 -28.98 9.74 -24.78
N LYS A 146 -30.08 9.18 -24.27
CA LYS A 146 -30.32 9.00 -22.84
C LYS A 146 -29.89 7.59 -22.43
N PHE A 147 -29.21 7.49 -21.30
CA PHE A 147 -28.73 6.23 -20.76
C PHE A 147 -28.80 6.19 -19.24
N THR A 148 -28.75 4.98 -18.70
CA THR A 148 -28.91 4.71 -17.26
C THR A 148 -27.67 4.04 -16.70
N ILE A 149 -27.63 3.89 -15.37
CA ILE A 149 -26.58 3.16 -14.65
C ILE A 149 -26.33 1.75 -15.19
N ARG A 150 -27.37 1.08 -15.71
CA ARG A 150 -27.26 -0.28 -16.27
C ARG A 150 -26.34 -0.34 -17.48
N GLN A 151 -26.32 0.70 -18.31
CA GLN A 151 -25.44 0.77 -19.49
C GLN A 151 -24.00 1.16 -19.11
N LEU A 152 -23.79 1.72 -17.93
CA LEU A 152 -22.49 2.07 -17.39
C LEU A 152 -21.91 0.96 -16.48
N SER A 153 -22.64 -0.14 -16.30
CA SER A 153 -22.23 -1.25 -15.45
C SER A 153 -21.21 -2.16 -16.14
N PHE A 154 -20.28 -2.73 -15.40
CA PHE A 154 -19.33 -3.70 -15.94
C PHE A 154 -20.02 -5.02 -16.34
N PRO A 155 -19.49 -5.75 -17.35
CA PRO A 155 -18.35 -5.41 -18.21
C PRO A 155 -18.72 -4.33 -19.24
N LEU A 156 -17.79 -3.40 -19.48
CA LEU A 156 -17.97 -2.25 -20.38
C LEU A 156 -16.72 -2.05 -21.24
N ASP A 157 -16.90 -1.57 -22.48
CA ASP A 157 -15.78 -1.16 -23.34
C ASP A 157 -15.30 0.23 -22.92
N LEU A 158 -14.05 0.29 -22.46
CA LEU A 158 -13.47 1.47 -21.84
C LEU A 158 -12.14 1.83 -22.50
N ASP A 159 -12.04 3.06 -22.97
CA ASP A 159 -10.79 3.62 -23.47
C ASP A 159 -10.08 4.40 -22.35
N ASN A 160 -8.76 4.19 -22.22
CA ASN A 160 -7.89 4.83 -21.22
C ASN A 160 -8.23 4.55 -19.75
N PHE A 161 -9.09 3.56 -19.46
CA PHE A 161 -9.32 3.07 -18.11
C PHE A 161 -8.06 2.40 -17.53
N PRO A 162 -7.69 2.64 -16.26
CA PRO A 162 -6.40 2.23 -15.76
C PRO A 162 -6.44 0.75 -15.38
N ARG A 163 -5.36 0.02 -15.66
CA ARG A 163 -5.23 -1.34 -15.15
C ARG A 163 -4.67 -1.29 -13.73
N CYS A 164 -5.38 -1.94 -12.80
CA CYS A 164 -4.93 -2.10 -11.43
C CYS A 164 -4.23 -3.46 -11.26
N PHE A 165 -3.04 -3.46 -10.65
CA PHE A 165 -2.33 -4.68 -10.26
C PHE A 165 -2.05 -4.64 -8.77
N TYR A 166 -2.48 -5.69 -8.08
CA TYR A 166 -2.30 -5.84 -6.64
C TYR A 166 -1.32 -6.96 -6.32
N PHE A 167 -0.22 -6.59 -5.65
CA PHE A 167 0.73 -7.50 -5.04
C PHE A 167 0.38 -7.65 -3.56
N ASP A 168 -0.38 -8.69 -3.24
CA ASP A 168 -0.72 -9.03 -1.86
C ASP A 168 0.51 -9.59 -1.10
N LYS A 169 0.32 -9.88 0.19
CA LYS A 169 1.35 -10.53 1.02
C LYS A 169 1.78 -11.90 0.47
N ASN A 170 0.91 -12.56 -0.31
CA ASN A 170 1.13 -13.86 -0.94
C ASN A 170 1.61 -13.75 -2.40
N ARG A 171 2.35 -12.68 -2.72
CA ARG A 171 2.85 -12.34 -4.07
C ARG A 171 3.73 -13.39 -4.77
N GLU A 172 4.15 -14.46 -4.10
CA GLU A 172 4.78 -15.61 -4.77
C GLU A 172 3.87 -16.24 -5.84
N LYS A 173 2.55 -16.07 -5.70
CA LYS A 173 1.58 -16.50 -6.73
C LYS A 173 1.63 -15.64 -7.99
N GLN A 174 2.14 -14.41 -7.93
CA GLN A 174 2.15 -13.47 -9.07
C GLN A 174 3.24 -13.78 -10.11
N SER A 175 4.34 -14.41 -9.70
CA SER A 175 5.43 -14.83 -10.59
C SER A 175 5.27 -16.24 -11.16
N LYS A 176 4.29 -17.00 -10.66
CA LYS A 176 3.91 -18.33 -11.14
C LYS A 176 2.76 -18.21 -12.14
N ILE A 177 2.72 -19.10 -13.14
CA ILE A 177 1.54 -19.22 -14.00
C ILE A 177 0.42 -19.92 -13.20
N GLY A 178 -0.71 -19.24 -13.02
CA GLY A 178 -1.90 -19.67 -12.29
C GLY A 178 -2.96 -18.57 -12.28
N PHE A 179 -4.20 -18.90 -11.90
CA PHE A 179 -5.41 -18.06 -12.06
C PHE A 179 -5.15 -16.57 -11.73
N ASN A 180 -5.33 -15.69 -12.72
CA ASN A 180 -5.21 -14.23 -12.64
C ASN A 180 -3.81 -13.63 -12.37
N SER A 181 -2.73 -14.40 -12.45
CA SER A 181 -1.36 -13.88 -12.32
C SER A 181 -0.94 -12.99 -13.51
N THR A 182 0.00 -12.07 -13.27
CA THR A 182 0.62 -11.23 -14.29
C THR A 182 1.27 -12.05 -15.41
N LEU A 183 2.06 -13.06 -15.06
CA LEU A 183 2.78 -13.88 -16.03
C LEU A 183 1.82 -14.68 -16.92
N GLN A 184 0.70 -15.16 -16.38
CA GLN A 184 -0.31 -15.86 -17.16
C GLN A 184 -0.91 -14.98 -18.26
N LYS A 185 -1.24 -13.72 -17.96
CA LYS A 185 -1.78 -12.77 -18.96
C LYS A 185 -0.80 -12.57 -20.11
N ILE A 186 0.48 -12.42 -19.78
CA ILE A 186 1.55 -12.31 -20.78
C ILE A 186 1.64 -13.59 -21.61
N ALA A 187 1.76 -14.75 -20.97
CA ALA A 187 1.84 -16.04 -21.66
C ALA A 187 0.65 -16.29 -22.60
N GLN A 188 -0.57 -15.93 -22.19
CA GLN A 188 -1.78 -16.03 -23.02
C GLN A 188 -1.71 -15.14 -24.27
N GLU A 189 -1.28 -13.90 -24.13
CA GLU A 189 -1.07 -12.98 -25.26
C GLU A 189 -0.01 -13.53 -26.24
N TYR A 190 1.11 -14.03 -25.74
CA TYR A 190 2.15 -14.65 -26.58
C TYR A 190 1.63 -15.91 -27.28
N ASN A 191 0.84 -16.75 -26.60
CA ASN A 191 0.19 -17.91 -27.22
C ASN A 191 -0.76 -17.48 -28.35
N TRP A 192 -1.56 -16.43 -28.15
CA TRP A 192 -2.45 -15.90 -29.19
C TRP A 192 -1.67 -15.38 -30.41
N ARG A 193 -0.62 -14.57 -30.18
CA ARG A 193 0.25 -14.06 -31.26
C ARG A 193 0.95 -15.18 -32.03
N PHE A 194 1.45 -16.17 -31.31
CA PHE A 194 2.08 -17.35 -31.87
C PHE A 194 1.11 -18.12 -32.78
N ARG A 195 -0.12 -18.37 -32.32
CA ARG A 195 -1.17 -19.00 -33.15
C ARG A 195 -1.46 -18.20 -34.42
N LYS A 196 -1.58 -16.88 -34.30
CA LYS A 196 -1.81 -15.99 -35.44
C LYS A 196 -0.66 -16.03 -36.45
N SER A 197 0.60 -16.14 -36.01
CA SER A 197 1.73 -16.23 -36.94
C SER A 197 1.83 -17.58 -37.66
N LEU A 198 1.32 -18.66 -37.05
CA LEU A 198 1.33 -19.99 -37.67
C LEU A 198 0.49 -20.07 -38.94
N GLU A 199 -0.51 -19.19 -39.12
CA GLU A 199 -1.35 -19.17 -40.33
C GLU A 199 -0.53 -18.93 -41.61
N ASN A 200 0.62 -18.27 -41.51
CA ASN A 200 1.44 -17.88 -42.66
C ASN A 200 2.65 -18.81 -42.93
N ASN A 201 2.99 -19.77 -42.06
CA ASN A 201 4.26 -20.52 -42.16
C ASN A 201 4.24 -21.96 -41.58
N LYS A 202 3.13 -22.69 -41.76
CA LYS A 202 2.90 -24.00 -41.10
C LYS A 202 3.97 -25.08 -41.35
N LYS A 203 4.43 -25.25 -42.60
CA LYS A 203 5.33 -26.37 -42.96
C LYS A 203 6.73 -26.27 -42.35
N ASP A 204 7.36 -25.10 -42.47
CA ASP A 204 8.71 -24.87 -41.94
C ASP A 204 8.74 -24.92 -40.41
N PHE A 205 7.64 -24.47 -39.79
CA PHE A 205 7.46 -24.56 -38.35
C PHE A 205 7.36 -26.01 -37.85
N GLN A 206 6.59 -26.85 -38.55
CA GLN A 206 6.37 -28.24 -38.14
C GLN A 206 7.68 -29.05 -38.14
N LEU A 207 8.52 -28.88 -39.17
CA LEU A 207 9.86 -29.48 -39.23
C LEU A 207 10.74 -29.09 -38.03
N LYS A 208 10.83 -27.79 -37.72
CA LYS A 208 11.62 -27.30 -36.58
C LYS A 208 11.06 -27.75 -35.23
N TRP A 209 9.74 -27.85 -35.12
CA TRP A 209 9.10 -28.38 -33.93
C TRP A 209 9.47 -29.84 -33.70
N ASP A 210 9.41 -30.66 -34.74
CA ASP A 210 9.75 -32.08 -34.67
C ASP A 210 11.22 -32.28 -34.26
N GLU A 211 12.15 -31.54 -34.88
CA GLU A 211 13.58 -31.54 -34.49
C GLU A 211 13.78 -31.17 -33.01
N THR A 212 13.09 -30.13 -32.55
CA THR A 212 13.20 -29.66 -31.15
C THR A 212 12.61 -30.68 -30.19
N TYR A 213 11.48 -31.29 -30.55
CA TYR A 213 10.80 -32.29 -29.75
C TYR A 213 11.65 -33.54 -29.58
N GLU A 214 12.21 -34.05 -30.69
CA GLU A 214 13.11 -35.22 -30.67
C GLU A 214 14.37 -34.96 -29.84
N MET A 215 14.96 -33.77 -29.94
CA MET A 215 16.09 -33.39 -29.10
C MET A 215 15.72 -33.44 -27.60
N VAL A 216 14.55 -32.95 -27.20
CA VAL A 216 14.13 -32.99 -25.79
C VAL A 216 13.87 -34.43 -25.33
N ILE A 217 13.18 -35.24 -26.15
CA ILE A 217 12.82 -36.62 -25.84
C ILE A 217 14.05 -37.54 -25.79
N SER A 218 14.99 -37.39 -26.72
CA SER A 218 16.20 -38.24 -26.76
C SER A 218 17.09 -38.08 -25.53
N ASN A 219 17.06 -36.92 -24.88
CA ASN A 219 17.73 -36.68 -23.60
C ASN A 219 17.01 -37.30 -22.39
N VAL A 220 15.75 -37.73 -22.54
CA VAL A 220 14.95 -38.39 -21.51
C VAL A 220 14.79 -39.86 -21.89
N ASP A 221 15.71 -40.72 -21.41
CA ASP A 221 15.73 -42.20 -21.59
C ASP A 221 14.67 -42.73 -22.58
N GLU A 222 14.92 -42.52 -23.88
CA GLU A 222 13.96 -42.69 -24.98
C GLU A 222 13.32 -44.10 -24.96
N LYS A 223 14.11 -45.07 -24.49
CA LYS A 223 13.72 -46.47 -24.33
C LYS A 223 12.58 -46.64 -23.31
N LYS A 224 12.68 -46.01 -22.13
CA LYS A 224 11.61 -46.06 -21.11
C LYS A 224 10.32 -45.42 -21.61
N LEU A 225 10.39 -44.29 -22.32
CA LEU A 225 9.20 -43.63 -22.87
C LEU A 225 8.51 -44.51 -23.92
N LYS A 226 9.27 -45.08 -24.86
CA LYS A 226 8.75 -46.00 -25.89
C LYS A 226 8.12 -47.25 -25.29
N ASP A 227 8.78 -47.88 -24.32
CA ASP A 227 8.31 -49.11 -23.69
C ASP A 227 7.05 -48.88 -22.84
N THR A 228 6.86 -47.67 -22.31
CA THR A 228 5.67 -47.31 -21.51
C THR A 228 4.46 -46.93 -22.37
N PHE A 229 4.67 -46.16 -23.45
CA PHE A 229 3.55 -45.59 -24.22
C PHE A 229 3.03 -46.52 -25.32
N LYS A 230 3.91 -47.33 -25.92
CA LYS A 230 3.56 -48.26 -26.99
C LYS A 230 2.47 -49.27 -26.57
N PRO A 231 2.53 -49.91 -25.39
CA PRO A 231 1.48 -50.82 -24.92
C PRO A 231 0.11 -50.14 -24.75
N VAL A 232 0.09 -48.90 -24.24
CA VAL A 232 -1.14 -48.11 -24.04
C VAL A 232 -1.79 -47.77 -25.37
N LYS A 233 -1.00 -47.30 -26.35
CA LYS A 233 -1.48 -47.02 -27.71
C LYS A 233 -2.03 -48.28 -28.38
N THR A 234 -1.33 -49.41 -28.27
CA THR A 234 -1.81 -50.69 -28.82
C THR A 234 -3.14 -51.12 -28.21
N LYS A 235 -3.30 -51.01 -26.89
CA LYS A 235 -4.59 -51.29 -26.22
C LYS A 235 -5.70 -50.35 -26.70
N LEU A 236 -5.46 -49.04 -26.74
CA LEU A 236 -6.46 -48.07 -27.19
C LEU A 236 -6.90 -48.29 -28.64
N LEU A 237 -5.96 -48.60 -29.54
CA LEU A 237 -6.26 -48.95 -30.93
C LEU A 237 -7.11 -50.22 -31.03
N SER A 238 -6.80 -51.24 -30.22
CA SER A 238 -7.57 -52.49 -30.19
C SER A 238 -9.00 -52.31 -29.66
N PHE A 239 -9.22 -51.32 -28.80
CA PHE A 239 -10.49 -51.14 -28.07
C PHE A 239 -11.39 -50.06 -28.70
N LEU A 240 -10.82 -48.98 -29.23
CA LEU A 240 -11.54 -47.79 -29.72
C LEU A 240 -11.41 -47.57 -31.23
N GLY A 241 -10.62 -48.40 -31.93
CA GLY A 241 -10.47 -48.38 -33.39
C GLY A 241 -9.48 -47.33 -33.93
N ARG A 242 -9.40 -47.22 -35.27
CA ARG A 242 -8.37 -46.43 -35.99
C ARG A 242 -8.45 -44.91 -35.79
N LYS A 243 -9.51 -44.38 -35.17
CA LYS A 243 -9.63 -42.95 -34.86
C LYS A 243 -8.49 -42.43 -33.96
N TYR A 244 -7.78 -43.34 -33.28
CA TYR A 244 -6.69 -43.03 -32.35
C TYR A 244 -5.30 -43.38 -32.90
N GLU A 245 -5.16 -43.60 -34.22
CA GLU A 245 -3.88 -43.93 -34.86
C GLU A 245 -2.84 -42.81 -34.73
N GLY A 246 -3.31 -41.56 -34.75
CA GLY A 246 -2.52 -40.36 -34.47
C GLY A 246 -2.35 -40.03 -32.98
N LEU A 247 -2.68 -40.95 -32.05
CA LEU A 247 -2.47 -40.72 -30.62
C LEU A 247 -0.96 -40.72 -30.32
N GLU A 248 -0.49 -39.65 -29.69
CA GLU A 248 0.90 -39.44 -29.29
C GLU A 248 0.97 -38.92 -27.86
N LEU A 249 2.10 -39.19 -27.18
CA LEU A 249 2.42 -38.52 -25.92
C LEU A 249 3.07 -37.19 -26.29
N SER A 250 2.41 -36.07 -26.05
CA SER A 250 2.99 -34.73 -26.24
C SER A 250 3.46 -34.17 -24.90
N ILE A 251 4.78 -34.09 -24.70
CA ILE A 251 5.37 -33.50 -23.48
C ILE A 251 5.42 -31.96 -23.56
N LEU A 252 5.44 -31.42 -24.78
CA LEU A 252 5.35 -29.99 -25.09
C LEU A 252 3.99 -29.67 -25.73
N ASN A 253 3.45 -28.49 -25.44
CA ASN A 253 2.17 -28.06 -25.99
C ASN A 253 2.40 -27.19 -27.23
N LEU A 254 2.14 -27.75 -28.42
CA LEU A 254 2.28 -27.05 -29.70
C LEU A 254 1.35 -25.83 -29.79
N GLU A 255 0.12 -25.92 -29.29
CA GLU A 255 -0.85 -24.85 -29.43
C GLU A 255 -0.67 -23.72 -28.42
N GLN A 256 -0.02 -24.00 -27.28
CA GLN A 256 0.23 -23.06 -26.20
C GLN A 256 1.63 -23.25 -25.62
N PRO A 257 2.70 -22.99 -26.40
CA PRO A 257 4.08 -23.29 -25.98
C PRO A 257 4.50 -22.48 -24.74
N PHE A 258 3.87 -21.33 -24.48
CA PHE A 258 4.18 -20.48 -23.33
C PHE A 258 3.31 -20.77 -22.10
N SER A 259 2.38 -21.74 -22.18
CA SER A 259 1.47 -22.06 -21.06
C SER A 259 2.15 -22.50 -19.76
N LYS A 260 3.42 -22.93 -19.84
CA LYS A 260 4.25 -23.32 -18.69
C LYS A 260 5.56 -22.52 -18.61
N SER A 261 5.62 -21.32 -19.21
CA SER A 261 6.82 -20.48 -19.13
C SER A 261 7.07 -19.99 -17.70
N PHE A 262 8.34 -19.80 -17.36
CA PHE A 262 8.76 -19.26 -16.08
C PHE A 262 10.01 -18.41 -16.27
N PHE A 263 10.24 -17.49 -15.35
CA PHE A 263 11.50 -16.75 -15.31
C PHE A 263 12.50 -17.50 -14.45
N SER A 264 13.77 -17.43 -14.84
CA SER A 264 14.86 -18.06 -14.11
C SER A 264 16.18 -17.34 -14.31
N LEU A 265 17.02 -17.35 -13.29
CA LEU A 265 18.44 -17.07 -13.42
C LEU A 265 19.14 -18.30 -13.97
N ARG A 266 19.99 -18.13 -14.98
CA ARG A 266 20.72 -19.21 -15.62
C ARG A 266 22.22 -18.99 -15.47
N ASP A 267 22.91 -20.03 -15.02
CA ASP A 267 24.36 -20.12 -15.01
C ASP A 267 24.78 -21.47 -15.61
N GLY A 268 25.18 -21.46 -16.88
CA GLY A 268 25.43 -22.67 -17.66
C GLY A 268 24.18 -23.55 -17.80
N LEU A 269 24.24 -24.77 -17.23
CA LEU A 269 23.12 -25.71 -17.16
C LEU A 269 22.26 -25.54 -15.89
N ASN A 270 22.72 -24.77 -14.92
CA ASN A 270 21.96 -24.49 -13.72
C ASN A 270 20.91 -23.42 -14.01
N GLN A 271 19.67 -23.72 -13.64
CA GLN A 271 18.53 -22.83 -13.82
C GLN A 271 17.77 -22.73 -12.50
N ILE A 272 17.73 -21.53 -11.93
CA ILE A 272 17.01 -21.23 -10.69
C ILE A 272 15.80 -20.39 -11.05
N GLU A 273 14.61 -20.97 -10.91
CA GLU A 273 13.35 -20.25 -11.13
C GLU A 273 13.21 -19.07 -10.17
N LEU A 274 12.60 -17.96 -10.62
CA LEU A 274 12.27 -16.82 -9.74
C LEU A 274 11.37 -17.23 -8.58
N SER A 275 10.52 -18.25 -8.79
CA SER A 275 9.66 -18.85 -7.77
C SER A 275 10.43 -19.45 -6.58
N LYS A 276 11.71 -19.77 -6.78
CA LYS A 276 12.64 -20.31 -5.77
C LYS A 276 13.58 -19.24 -5.22
N LEU A 277 13.53 -18.02 -5.75
CA LEU A 277 14.20 -16.87 -5.16
C LEU A 277 13.30 -16.26 -4.08
N GLY A 278 13.88 -15.55 -3.11
CA GLY A 278 13.12 -14.89 -2.05
C GLY A 278 11.98 -14.03 -2.62
N SER A 279 10.80 -14.08 -1.97
CA SER A 279 9.57 -13.47 -2.49
C SER A 279 9.67 -11.97 -2.80
N GLY A 280 10.59 -11.25 -2.14
CA GLY A 280 10.93 -9.86 -2.44
C GLY A 280 11.52 -9.68 -3.85
N ILE A 281 12.47 -10.52 -4.26
CA ILE A 281 13.10 -10.46 -5.60
C ILE A 281 12.06 -10.78 -6.67
N SER A 282 11.23 -11.81 -6.44
CA SER A 282 10.14 -12.20 -7.33
C SER A 282 9.15 -11.04 -7.57
N MET A 283 8.78 -10.32 -6.52
CA MET A 283 7.93 -9.13 -6.63
C MET A 283 8.62 -8.03 -7.44
N MET A 284 9.89 -7.73 -7.14
CA MET A 284 10.65 -6.69 -7.86
C MET A 284 10.72 -6.97 -9.36
N VAL A 285 11.05 -8.20 -9.77
CA VAL A 285 11.10 -8.56 -11.19
C VAL A 285 9.72 -8.45 -11.82
N SER A 286 8.67 -8.91 -11.13
CA SER A 286 7.29 -8.84 -11.63
C SER A 286 6.83 -7.39 -11.81
N TYR A 287 7.15 -6.52 -10.85
CA TYR A 287 6.90 -5.09 -10.90
C TYR A 287 7.62 -4.43 -12.09
N LEU A 288 8.94 -4.66 -12.23
CA LEU A 288 9.74 -4.07 -13.32
C LEU A 288 9.25 -4.52 -14.70
N LEU A 289 8.86 -5.79 -14.82
CA LEU A 289 8.27 -6.33 -16.03
C LEU A 289 6.95 -5.63 -16.37
N LEU A 290 6.05 -5.50 -15.40
CA LEU A 290 4.77 -4.80 -15.59
C LEU A 290 4.95 -3.35 -15.99
N GLU A 291 5.83 -2.64 -15.29
CA GLU A 291 6.14 -1.24 -15.58
C GLU A 291 6.68 -1.10 -17.01
N THR A 292 7.60 -1.98 -17.42
CA THR A 292 8.14 -1.99 -18.78
C THR A 292 7.07 -2.25 -19.82
N ILE A 293 6.21 -3.25 -19.61
CA ILE A 293 5.14 -3.61 -20.54
C ILE A 293 4.11 -2.49 -20.65
N SER A 294 3.69 -1.91 -19.52
CA SER A 294 2.75 -0.79 -19.48
C SER A 294 3.31 0.43 -20.20
N SER A 295 4.59 0.75 -19.97
CA SER A 295 5.28 1.84 -20.66
C SER A 295 5.28 1.64 -22.18
N LEU A 296 5.62 0.43 -22.65
CA LEU A 296 5.64 0.09 -24.07
C LEU A 296 4.24 0.10 -24.71
N ALA A 297 3.23 -0.36 -23.98
CA ALA A 297 1.84 -0.40 -24.43
C ALA A 297 1.13 0.96 -24.32
N LYS A 298 1.76 1.98 -23.70
CA LYS A 298 1.15 3.26 -23.31
C LYS A 298 -0.12 3.09 -22.46
N GLU A 299 -0.22 1.96 -21.75
CA GLU A 299 -1.34 1.68 -20.86
C GLU A 299 -1.13 2.40 -19.53
N GLN A 300 -2.21 2.97 -18.98
CA GLN A 300 -2.19 3.58 -17.65
C GLN A 300 -2.26 2.48 -16.59
N LEU A 301 -1.32 2.51 -15.64
CA LEU A 301 -1.15 1.48 -14.64
C LEU A 301 -1.32 2.08 -13.24
N ILE A 302 -1.98 1.34 -12.35
CA ILE A 302 -2.02 1.59 -10.91
C ILE A 302 -1.47 0.33 -10.24
N ILE A 303 -0.50 0.52 -9.36
CA ILE A 303 0.15 -0.59 -8.65
C ILE A 303 -0.14 -0.46 -7.16
N LEU A 304 -0.71 -1.54 -6.61
CA LEU A 304 -1.00 -1.69 -5.20
C LEU A 304 -0.04 -2.74 -4.64
N ILE A 305 0.65 -2.44 -3.53
CA ILE A 305 1.66 -3.35 -2.96
C ILE A 305 1.45 -3.46 -1.45
N ASP A 306 1.22 -4.68 -0.97
CA ASP A 306 1.12 -4.96 0.45
C ASP A 306 2.48 -5.42 1.00
N GLU A 307 3.04 -4.64 1.93
CA GLU A 307 4.30 -4.91 2.65
C GLU A 307 5.47 -5.34 1.73
N PRO A 308 5.92 -4.46 0.80
CA PRO A 308 7.02 -4.74 -0.12
C PRO A 308 8.32 -5.14 0.59
N GLU A 309 8.52 -4.69 1.82
CA GLU A 309 9.68 -4.96 2.68
C GLU A 309 9.84 -6.43 3.09
N LEU A 310 8.76 -7.23 3.08
CA LEU A 310 8.83 -8.63 3.48
C LEU A 310 9.92 -9.34 2.66
N HIS A 311 10.85 -10.03 3.31
CA HIS A 311 11.95 -10.75 2.64
C HIS A 311 12.87 -9.88 1.74
N LEU A 312 12.89 -8.55 1.89
CA LEU A 312 13.86 -7.66 1.25
C LEU A 312 14.86 -7.11 2.26
N HIS A 313 16.13 -7.06 1.89
CA HIS A 313 17.17 -6.43 2.69
C HIS A 313 16.98 -4.89 2.74
N PRO A 314 17.27 -4.18 3.85
CA PRO A 314 17.01 -2.74 3.98
C PRO A 314 17.55 -1.85 2.85
N GLN A 315 18.76 -2.08 2.34
CA GLN A 315 19.30 -1.29 1.21
C GLN A 315 18.63 -1.62 -0.14
N LEU A 316 17.97 -2.77 -0.31
CA LEU A 316 17.08 -3.00 -1.46
C LEU A 316 15.75 -2.27 -1.28
N GLN A 317 15.22 -2.22 -0.05
CA GLN A 317 14.00 -1.45 0.27
C GLN A 317 14.19 0.03 -0.10
N SER A 318 15.30 0.66 0.33
CA SER A 318 15.59 2.06 -0.01
C SER A 318 15.77 2.30 -1.51
N LYS A 319 16.41 1.37 -2.25
CA LYS A 319 16.53 1.47 -3.72
C LYS A 319 15.18 1.37 -4.41
N LEU A 320 14.34 0.44 -3.97
CA LEU A 320 13.00 0.24 -4.50
C LEU A 320 12.12 1.46 -4.24
N MET A 321 12.21 2.05 -3.05
CA MET A 321 11.51 3.29 -2.69
C MET A 321 11.88 4.47 -3.60
N GLN A 322 13.17 4.65 -3.88
CA GLN A 322 13.63 5.68 -4.82
C GLN A 322 13.05 5.46 -6.22
N HIS A 323 13.05 4.21 -6.68
CA HIS A 323 12.46 3.85 -7.97
C HIS A 323 10.95 4.14 -8.01
N PHE A 324 10.20 3.77 -6.97
CA PHE A 324 8.76 4.03 -6.88
C PHE A 324 8.41 5.51 -6.97
N LYS A 325 9.20 6.39 -6.32
CA LYS A 325 8.99 7.84 -6.39
C LYS A 325 9.21 8.41 -7.79
N MET A 326 10.18 7.86 -8.53
CA MET A 326 10.53 8.31 -9.88
C MET A 326 9.60 7.73 -10.95
N SER A 327 9.06 6.52 -10.74
CA SER A 327 8.16 5.82 -11.66
C SER A 327 7.02 6.71 -12.14
N SER A 328 6.67 6.71 -13.42
CA SER A 328 5.55 7.51 -13.97
C SER A 328 4.16 7.00 -13.54
N THR A 329 4.11 5.75 -13.11
CA THR A 329 2.95 4.99 -12.64
C THR A 329 2.49 5.45 -11.25
N GLN A 330 1.20 5.34 -10.96
CA GLN A 330 0.71 5.58 -9.61
C GLN A 330 0.92 4.34 -8.74
N ILE A 331 1.54 4.54 -7.58
CA ILE A 331 1.86 3.45 -6.64
C ILE A 331 1.24 3.78 -5.28
N VAL A 332 0.50 2.82 -4.73
CA VAL A 332 -0.02 2.86 -3.36
C VAL A 332 0.49 1.61 -2.65
N LEU A 333 1.26 1.77 -1.59
CA LEU A 333 1.79 0.65 -0.82
C LEU A 333 1.40 0.75 0.65
N SER A 334 1.24 -0.38 1.32
CA SER A 334 1.29 -0.45 2.78
C SER A 334 2.72 -0.81 3.21
N THR A 335 3.18 -0.27 4.34
CA THR A 335 4.49 -0.60 4.89
C THR A 335 4.50 -0.48 6.41
N HIS A 336 5.27 -1.36 7.04
CA HIS A 336 5.73 -1.29 8.43
C HIS A 336 7.22 -0.94 8.53
N SER A 337 7.90 -0.77 7.39
CA SER A 337 9.31 -0.41 7.32
C SER A 337 9.49 1.10 7.27
N GLU A 338 10.21 1.64 8.25
CA GLU A 338 10.73 3.01 8.28
C GLU A 338 11.55 3.37 7.04
N SER A 339 12.20 2.38 6.43
CA SER A 339 13.04 2.60 5.23
C SER A 339 12.25 2.95 3.98
N MET A 340 10.95 2.65 4.01
CA MET A 340 10.01 2.89 2.94
C MET A 340 9.23 4.20 3.13
N ILE A 341 9.63 5.02 4.11
CA ILE A 341 8.97 6.28 4.43
C ILE A 341 9.93 7.45 4.25
N ASP A 342 9.39 8.58 3.84
CA ASP A 342 10.10 9.84 3.70
C ASP A 342 9.22 10.98 4.18
N ILE A 343 9.48 11.45 5.41
CA ILE A 343 8.75 12.55 6.04
C ILE A 343 8.86 13.84 5.23
N GLY A 344 9.94 14.03 4.47
CA GLY A 344 10.10 15.19 3.57
C GLY A 344 9.06 15.22 2.44
N ASP A 345 8.40 14.10 2.16
CA ASP A 345 7.27 13.99 1.23
C ASP A 345 5.98 13.60 1.97
N TRP A 346 5.67 14.33 3.04
CA TRP A 346 4.56 14.07 3.96
C TRP A 346 3.20 13.85 3.26
N ARG A 347 2.95 14.50 2.11
CA ARG A 347 1.71 14.32 1.33
C ARG A 347 1.51 12.90 0.85
N SER A 348 2.61 12.20 0.58
CA SER A 348 2.63 10.80 0.16
C SER A 348 2.43 9.84 1.34
N ILE A 349 2.37 10.31 2.60
CA ILE A 349 2.16 9.47 3.77
C ILE A 349 0.69 9.53 4.18
N LYS A 350 0.14 8.36 4.52
CA LYS A 350 -1.21 8.19 5.08
C LYS A 350 -1.09 7.29 6.30
N ARG A 351 -1.16 7.87 7.49
CA ARG A 351 -1.08 7.14 8.77
C ARG A 351 -2.47 6.75 9.23
N PHE A 352 -2.63 5.50 9.64
CA PHE A 352 -3.85 4.96 10.23
C PHE A 352 -3.66 4.68 11.71
N ASP A 353 -4.51 5.27 12.54
CA ASP A 353 -4.57 4.98 13.97
C ASP A 353 -5.44 3.73 14.27
N LYS A 354 -5.54 3.35 15.54
CA LYS A 354 -6.38 2.22 15.99
C LYS A 354 -7.88 2.46 15.83
N ASN A 355 -8.28 3.72 15.70
CA ASN A 355 -9.66 4.12 15.46
C ASN A 355 -9.99 4.19 13.96
N TYR A 356 -9.07 3.72 13.11
CA TYR A 356 -9.19 3.68 11.65
C TYR A 356 -9.27 5.07 10.99
N ASN A 357 -8.85 6.12 11.70
CA ASN A 357 -8.74 7.47 11.13
C ASN A 357 -7.48 7.55 10.27
N CYS A 358 -7.57 8.27 9.16
CA CYS A 358 -6.43 8.56 8.30
C CYS A 358 -5.90 9.98 8.57
N CYS A 359 -4.62 10.08 8.94
CA CYS A 359 -3.91 11.35 9.09
C CYS A 359 -2.80 11.49 8.02
N PRO A 360 -2.42 12.70 7.61
CA PRO A 360 -3.00 13.98 8.03
C PRO A 360 -4.39 14.19 7.43
N ASP A 361 -5.33 14.63 8.25
CA ASP A 361 -6.66 15.05 7.82
C ASP A 361 -6.70 16.58 7.60
N GLN A 362 -7.70 17.04 6.87
CA GLN A 362 -7.82 18.46 6.51
C GLN A 362 -8.00 19.37 7.73
N LYS A 363 -8.73 18.93 8.78
CA LYS A 363 -8.94 19.74 9.98
C LYS A 363 -7.62 20.00 10.68
N THR A 364 -6.80 18.96 10.82
CA THR A 364 -5.48 19.04 11.43
C THR A 364 -4.52 19.91 10.61
N LEU A 365 -4.57 19.80 9.28
CA LEU A 365 -3.73 20.61 8.38
C LEU A 365 -4.05 22.12 8.43
N ASP A 366 -5.29 22.48 8.74
CA ASP A 366 -5.77 23.85 8.81
C ASP A 366 -5.55 24.51 10.19
N ILE A 367 -5.07 23.76 11.19
CA ILE A 367 -4.70 24.33 12.50
C ILE A 367 -3.56 25.34 12.32
N ILE A 368 -3.76 26.55 12.84
CA ILE A 368 -2.75 27.62 12.82
C ILE A 368 -1.77 27.43 13.97
N LEU A 369 -0.48 27.39 13.65
CA LEU A 369 0.62 27.34 14.61
C LEU A 369 1.48 28.58 14.44
N ASP A 370 1.74 29.28 15.54
CA ASP A 370 2.57 30.49 15.55
C ASP A 370 4.03 30.13 15.83
N TYR A 371 4.92 30.48 14.90
CA TYR A 371 6.36 30.38 15.09
C TYR A 371 6.98 31.78 15.06
N LYS A 372 7.53 32.25 16.18
CA LYS A 372 8.19 33.57 16.31
C LYS A 372 7.37 34.74 15.73
N GLY A 373 6.05 34.75 15.99
CA GLY A 373 5.14 35.81 15.53
C GLY A 373 4.69 35.66 14.07
N THR A 374 4.96 34.52 13.44
CA THR A 374 4.47 34.17 12.10
C THR A 374 3.45 33.03 12.18
N PRO A 375 2.13 33.36 12.30
CA PRO A 375 1.08 32.36 12.29
C PRO A 375 0.95 31.76 10.89
N LYS A 376 1.14 30.44 10.79
CA LYS A 376 0.98 29.68 9.55
C LYS A 376 0.15 28.43 9.81
N ALA A 377 -0.52 27.94 8.78
CA ALA A 377 -1.23 26.67 8.89
C ALA A 377 -0.23 25.51 9.07
N THR A 378 -0.65 24.45 9.75
CA THR A 378 0.15 23.22 9.94
C THR A 378 0.67 22.69 8.61
N LYS A 379 -0.16 22.74 7.55
CA LYS A 379 0.25 22.40 6.18
C LYS A 379 1.43 23.23 5.65
N GLU A 380 1.48 24.52 5.94
CA GLU A 380 2.54 25.42 5.46
C GLU A 380 3.85 25.12 6.18
N HIS A 381 3.81 24.89 7.49
CA HIS A 381 4.97 24.42 8.25
C HIS A 381 5.49 23.07 7.75
N LEU A 382 4.60 22.13 7.38
CA LEU A 382 4.98 20.86 6.74
C LEU A 382 5.63 21.05 5.36
N GLU A 383 5.25 22.06 4.58
CA GLU A 383 5.95 22.38 3.32
C GLU A 383 7.36 22.91 3.57
N GLU A 384 7.56 23.67 4.65
CA GLU A 384 8.88 24.16 5.04
C GLU A 384 9.80 23.03 5.49
N LEU A 385 9.27 21.99 6.15
CA LEU A 385 10.02 20.77 6.49
C LEU A 385 10.72 20.17 5.26
N LYS A 386 10.11 20.23 4.08
CA LYS A 386 10.69 19.70 2.83
C LYS A 386 11.99 20.39 2.46
N GLN A 387 12.15 21.66 2.81
CA GLN A 387 13.38 22.42 2.57
C GLN A 387 14.48 21.94 3.53
N TYR A 388 14.18 21.88 4.82
CA TYR A 388 15.15 21.43 5.84
C TYR A 388 15.50 19.95 5.77
N TYR A 389 14.58 19.10 5.31
CA TYR A 389 14.82 17.66 5.14
C TYR A 389 15.88 17.40 4.05
N LYS A 390 15.92 18.22 3.00
CA LYS A 390 16.95 18.12 1.94
C LYS A 390 18.36 18.43 2.47
N ASP A 391 18.46 19.29 3.47
CA ASP A 391 19.72 19.64 4.12
C ASP A 391 20.19 18.57 5.13
N LYS A 392 19.37 17.53 5.40
CA LYS A 392 19.64 16.38 6.29
C LYS A 392 20.05 16.74 7.74
N THR A 393 19.94 17.99 8.16
CA THR A 393 20.39 18.46 9.49
C THR A 393 19.38 18.18 10.61
N ILE A 394 18.11 17.93 10.26
CA ILE A 394 16.99 17.91 11.23
C ILE A 394 16.44 16.49 11.48
N PHE A 395 16.26 15.68 10.43
CA PHE A 395 15.66 14.35 10.57
C PHE A 395 16.65 13.23 10.26
N PHE A 396 16.83 12.35 11.23
CA PHE A 396 17.50 11.08 11.03
C PHE A 396 16.49 10.01 10.66
N ARG A 397 16.99 8.91 10.10
CA ARG A 397 16.13 7.81 9.66
C ARG A 397 15.43 7.12 10.82
N GLU A 398 16.07 7.03 11.99
CA GLU A 398 15.46 6.48 13.21
C GLU A 398 14.18 7.24 13.61
N ASN A 399 14.02 8.47 13.16
CA ASN A 399 12.88 9.30 13.53
C ASN A 399 11.61 8.93 12.76
N ASN A 400 11.72 8.14 11.69
CA ASN A 400 10.55 7.62 10.99
C ASN A 400 9.73 6.66 11.87
N GLU A 401 10.32 6.10 12.93
CA GLU A 401 9.63 5.30 13.95
C GLU A 401 8.41 6.04 14.53
N ILE A 402 8.48 7.38 14.60
CA ILE A 402 7.40 8.24 15.12
C ILE A 402 6.05 7.98 14.43
N LEU A 403 6.05 7.66 13.14
CA LEU A 403 4.83 7.43 12.37
C LEU A 403 4.15 6.09 12.68
N PHE A 404 4.86 5.19 13.35
CA PHE A 404 4.35 3.90 13.83
C PHE A 404 3.98 3.93 15.32
N ALA A 405 4.32 5.01 16.03
CA ALA A 405 4.05 5.15 17.45
C ALA A 405 2.55 5.28 17.75
N ARG A 406 2.14 4.69 18.88
CA ARG A 406 0.82 4.92 19.50
C ARG A 406 0.74 6.32 20.07
N ALA A 407 1.76 6.68 20.84
CA ALA A 407 2.03 7.99 21.36
C ALA A 407 3.53 8.17 21.54
N CYS A 408 3.98 9.42 21.62
CA CYS A 408 5.40 9.75 21.72
C CYS A 408 5.72 10.49 23.01
N LEU A 409 6.87 10.16 23.60
CA LEU A 409 7.54 11.00 24.58
C LEU A 409 8.71 11.68 23.87
N LEU A 410 8.58 12.98 23.59
CA LEU A 410 9.60 13.77 22.94
C LEU A 410 10.59 14.26 23.98
N VAL A 411 11.88 13.98 23.79
CA VAL A 411 12.95 14.40 24.69
C VAL A 411 14.02 15.14 23.91
N GLU A 412 14.78 16.00 24.57
CA GLU A 412 15.76 16.86 23.91
C GLU A 412 16.91 16.07 23.25
N GLY A 413 17.53 15.15 23.99
CA GLY A 413 18.76 14.47 23.63
C GLY A 413 18.79 12.96 23.90
N PRO A 414 19.87 12.28 23.50
CA PRO A 414 19.99 10.82 23.64
C PRO A 414 20.21 10.39 25.09
N VAL A 415 20.84 11.25 25.91
CA VAL A 415 21.03 11.02 27.35
C VAL A 415 19.68 11.01 28.06
N ASP A 416 18.76 11.91 27.70
CA ASP A 416 17.41 11.95 28.27
C ASP A 416 16.62 10.71 27.91
N LYS A 417 16.67 10.29 26.63
CA LYS A 417 16.04 9.05 26.17
C LYS A 417 16.56 7.86 26.96
N TYR A 418 17.87 7.77 27.19
CA TYR A 418 18.46 6.72 28.01
C TYR A 418 17.96 6.78 29.46
N GLY A 419 18.10 7.94 30.11
CA GLY A 419 17.76 8.12 31.52
C GLY A 419 16.29 7.81 31.80
N ILE A 420 15.37 8.36 31.01
CA ILE A 420 13.95 8.09 31.19
C ILE A 420 13.64 6.61 31.00
N THR A 421 14.19 5.96 29.97
CA THR A 421 13.92 4.55 29.69
C THR A 421 14.45 3.65 30.82
N VAL A 422 15.68 3.86 31.27
CA VAL A 422 16.33 3.04 32.30
C VAL A 422 15.70 3.28 33.66
N LEU A 423 15.51 4.53 34.08
CA LEU A 423 14.95 4.86 35.39
C LEU A 423 13.48 4.43 35.51
N SER A 424 12.69 4.56 34.44
CA SER A 424 11.31 4.06 34.43
C SER A 424 11.25 2.55 34.67
N ALA A 425 12.19 1.80 34.07
CA ALA A 425 12.27 0.35 34.23
C ALA A 425 12.84 -0.08 35.58
N LEU A 426 13.86 0.62 36.09
CA LEU A 426 14.51 0.31 37.37
C LEU A 426 13.56 0.51 38.56
N PHE A 427 12.73 1.56 38.53
CA PHE A 427 11.86 1.93 39.65
C PHE A 427 10.38 1.59 39.45
N ASP A 428 10.01 0.98 38.31
CA ASP A 428 8.63 0.62 37.93
C ASP A 428 7.63 1.79 38.08
N THR A 429 8.08 3.00 37.74
CA THR A 429 7.33 4.25 37.97
C THR A 429 6.52 4.71 36.76
N LEU A 430 6.91 4.28 35.56
CA LEU A 430 6.29 4.73 34.31
C LEU A 430 6.24 3.58 33.30
N ASP A 431 5.04 3.21 32.89
CA ASP A 431 4.83 2.20 31.86
C ASP A 431 5.00 2.83 30.47
N LEU A 432 6.14 2.54 29.84
CA LEU A 432 6.49 3.03 28.51
C LEU A 432 6.02 2.08 27.38
N THR A 433 5.27 1.01 27.67
CA THR A 433 4.89 0.00 26.65
C THR A 433 4.14 0.59 25.46
N ASP A 434 3.31 1.62 25.70
CA ASP A 434 2.54 2.32 24.67
C ASP A 434 3.18 3.66 24.22
N LEU A 435 4.38 3.98 24.71
CA LEU A 435 5.12 5.20 24.37
C LEU A 435 6.40 4.90 23.60
N THR A 436 6.56 5.56 22.46
CA THR A 436 7.85 5.62 21.78
C THR A 436 8.62 6.84 22.28
N VAL A 437 9.75 6.64 22.95
CA VAL A 437 10.63 7.73 23.39
C VAL A 437 11.49 8.19 22.21
N ILE A 438 11.28 9.42 21.74
CA ILE A 438 11.96 10.01 20.58
C ILE A 438 12.94 11.09 21.05
N SER A 439 14.21 10.90 20.71
CA SER A 439 15.24 11.91 20.93
C SER A 439 15.25 12.90 19.78
N CYS A 440 15.02 14.18 20.08
CA CYS A 440 14.90 15.23 19.07
C CYS A 440 16.26 15.77 18.61
N ASN A 441 17.34 15.43 19.33
CA ASN A 441 18.73 15.86 19.10
C ASN A 441 18.88 17.38 19.04
N GLY A 442 18.32 18.05 20.04
CA GLY A 442 18.40 19.49 20.27
C GLY A 442 17.04 20.14 20.45
N LYS A 443 16.99 21.11 21.36
CA LYS A 443 15.79 21.84 21.76
C LYS A 443 15.05 22.52 20.62
N GLU A 444 15.76 23.22 19.75
CA GLU A 444 15.16 23.88 18.57
C GLU A 444 14.42 22.89 17.65
N LYS A 445 14.83 21.62 17.67
CA LYS A 445 14.25 20.60 16.79
C LYS A 445 12.96 20.00 17.31
N ILE A 446 12.69 20.09 18.62
CA ILE A 446 11.50 19.53 19.28
C ILE A 446 10.22 19.96 18.55
N LEU A 447 10.16 21.23 18.13
CA LEU A 447 9.01 21.81 17.42
C LEU A 447 8.66 21.05 16.13
N TYR A 448 9.66 20.54 15.41
CA TYR A 448 9.42 19.77 14.19
C TYR A 448 8.83 18.38 14.49
N TYR A 449 9.17 17.77 15.63
CA TYR A 449 8.54 16.51 16.04
C TYR A 449 7.13 16.75 16.57
N GLN A 450 6.89 17.83 17.33
CA GLN A 450 5.55 18.24 17.74
C GLN A 450 4.65 18.50 16.52
N LEU A 451 5.19 19.14 15.47
CA LEU A 451 4.51 19.35 14.20
C LEU A 451 4.11 18.03 13.53
N ILE A 452 5.04 17.06 13.44
CA ILE A 452 4.76 15.74 12.87
C ILE A 452 3.72 15.01 13.71
N CYS A 453 3.88 14.99 15.02
CA CYS A 453 2.95 14.36 15.94
C CYS A 453 1.53 14.90 15.73
N ARG A 454 1.38 16.22 15.75
CA ARG A 454 0.11 16.88 15.49
C ARG A 454 -0.44 16.54 14.11
N ALA A 455 0.35 16.77 13.05
CA ALA A 455 -0.07 16.53 11.67
C ALA A 455 -0.55 15.10 11.42
N PHE A 456 0.12 14.13 12.02
CA PHE A 456 -0.18 12.71 11.83
C PHE A 456 -1.08 12.11 12.92
N GLY A 457 -1.66 12.92 13.81
CA GLY A 457 -2.57 12.45 14.86
C GLY A 457 -1.90 11.50 15.85
N ILE A 458 -0.65 11.77 16.22
CA ILE A 458 0.12 11.03 17.22
C ILE A 458 0.12 11.86 18.50
N PRO A 459 -0.54 11.40 19.57
CA PRO A 459 -0.46 12.06 20.87
C PRO A 459 1.01 12.16 21.30
N SER A 460 1.42 13.33 21.82
CA SER A 460 2.79 13.52 22.29
C SER A 460 2.87 14.27 23.61
N PHE A 461 3.83 13.86 24.44
CA PHE A 461 4.23 14.57 25.65
C PHE A 461 5.68 15.05 25.47
N THR A 462 5.97 16.29 25.84
CA THR A 462 7.29 16.89 25.61
C THR A 462 8.06 17.11 26.91
N LEU A 463 9.28 16.60 26.98
CA LEU A 463 10.25 16.88 28.03
C LEU A 463 11.42 17.67 27.45
N PHE A 464 11.78 18.77 28.10
CA PHE A 464 12.87 19.63 27.66
C PHE A 464 13.49 20.36 28.85
N ASP A 465 14.71 20.85 28.68
CA ASP A 465 15.41 21.55 29.75
C ASP A 465 15.16 23.06 29.65
N LEU A 466 15.18 23.78 30.77
CA LEU A 466 15.10 25.24 30.78
C LEU A 466 16.44 25.94 30.53
N ASP A 467 17.57 25.21 30.50
CA ASP A 467 18.93 25.76 30.30
C ASP A 467 19.31 26.90 31.26
N ARG A 468 18.79 26.88 32.50
CA ARG A 468 18.90 27.98 33.48
C ARG A 468 18.25 29.31 33.04
N LYS A 469 17.38 29.26 32.03
CA LYS A 469 16.52 30.38 31.62
C LYS A 469 15.15 30.23 32.27
N GLU A 470 14.36 31.29 32.27
CA GLU A 470 12.96 31.21 32.69
C GLU A 470 12.11 30.49 31.63
N GLU A 471 10.96 29.97 32.04
CA GLU A 471 9.92 29.49 31.11
C GLU A 471 9.48 30.57 30.12
N THR A 472 9.65 31.85 30.48
CA THR A 472 9.31 33.04 29.68
C THR A 472 10.26 33.29 28.51
N ASP A 473 11.39 32.58 28.43
CA ASP A 473 12.28 32.63 27.28
C ASP A 473 11.53 32.27 25.99
N GLU A 474 11.83 32.98 24.90
CA GLU A 474 11.10 32.86 23.64
C GLU A 474 11.08 31.42 23.11
N GLU A 475 12.17 30.65 23.26
CA GLU A 475 12.26 29.28 22.75
C GLU A 475 11.42 28.31 23.58
N ASN A 476 11.46 28.45 24.91
CA ASN A 476 10.67 27.65 25.85
C ASN A 476 9.16 27.89 25.64
N GLN A 477 8.76 29.16 25.49
CA GLN A 477 7.37 29.53 25.25
C GLN A 477 6.82 28.93 23.96
N ILE A 478 7.63 28.81 22.90
CA ILE A 478 7.15 28.21 21.65
C ILE A 478 6.89 26.72 21.84
N ILE A 479 7.80 25.98 22.49
CA ILE A 479 7.62 24.55 22.78
C ILE A 479 6.36 24.30 23.62
N ILE A 480 6.11 25.14 24.63
CA ILE A 480 4.92 25.08 25.48
C ILE A 480 3.65 25.37 24.66
N LYS A 481 3.65 26.45 23.86
CA LYS A 481 2.50 26.82 23.01
C LYS A 481 2.17 25.76 21.96
N TRP A 482 3.18 25.06 21.47
CA TRP A 482 3.00 23.99 20.48
C TRP A 482 2.65 22.65 21.13
N SER A 483 2.71 22.52 22.46
CA SER A 483 2.27 21.32 23.18
C SER A 483 0.74 21.27 23.29
N GLU A 484 0.17 20.06 23.36
CA GLU A 484 -1.28 19.87 23.45
C GLU A 484 -1.76 19.99 24.90
N GLY A 485 -2.19 21.19 25.30
CA GLY A 485 -2.61 21.46 26.68
C GLY A 485 -1.43 21.32 27.65
N GLU A 486 -1.61 20.54 28.71
CA GLU A 486 -0.59 20.30 29.75
C GLU A 486 0.33 19.11 29.42
N CYS A 487 0.42 18.69 28.15
CA CYS A 487 1.27 17.57 27.73
C CYS A 487 2.75 17.97 27.56
N TRP A 488 3.31 18.63 28.57
CA TRP A 488 4.72 19.01 28.62
C TRP A 488 5.23 19.10 30.06
N HIS A 489 6.55 18.96 30.23
CA HIS A 489 7.23 19.26 31.47
C HIS A 489 8.64 19.76 31.16
N ALA A 490 9.09 20.77 31.90
CA ALA A 490 10.39 21.37 31.71
C ALA A 490 11.28 21.13 32.94
N PHE A 491 12.49 20.63 32.74
CA PHE A 491 13.44 20.46 33.83
C PHE A 491 14.18 21.78 34.12
N PRO A 492 14.37 22.17 35.40
CA PRO A 492 15.13 23.38 35.73
C PRO A 492 16.58 23.32 35.24
N ASN A 493 17.18 22.13 35.29
CA ASN A 493 18.52 21.84 34.81
C ASN A 493 18.50 20.54 34.00
N SER A 494 19.55 20.30 33.21
CA SER A 494 19.64 19.07 32.41
C SER A 494 19.80 17.80 33.24
N ILE A 495 19.54 16.65 32.63
CA ILE A 495 19.76 15.35 33.30
C ILE A 495 21.23 15.17 33.73
N GLU A 496 22.20 15.69 32.99
CA GLU A 496 23.60 15.67 33.43
C GLU A 496 23.84 16.50 34.70
N HIS A 497 23.09 17.59 34.87
CA HIS A 497 23.14 18.40 36.08
C HIS A 497 22.52 17.67 37.28
N LEU A 498 21.40 16.99 37.07
CA LEU A 498 20.73 16.13 38.05
C LEU A 498 21.68 15.08 38.64
N PHE A 499 22.54 14.48 37.80
CA PHE A 499 23.51 13.47 38.20
C PHE A 499 24.92 14.03 38.50
N GLY A 500 25.12 15.35 38.43
CA GLY A 500 26.40 15.99 38.76
C GLY A 500 27.53 15.74 37.75
N THR A 501 27.21 15.34 36.53
CA THR A 501 28.16 14.92 35.48
C THR A 501 28.40 15.98 34.39
N GLN A 502 27.81 17.17 34.53
CA GLN A 502 27.87 18.26 33.55
C GLN A 502 29.29 18.74 33.20
N ASN A 503 30.27 18.50 34.08
CA ASN A 503 31.67 18.91 33.93
C ASN A 503 32.61 17.74 33.61
N ALA A 504 32.08 16.53 33.43
CA ALA A 504 32.90 15.36 33.08
C ALA A 504 33.48 15.48 31.67
N GLU A 505 34.67 14.90 31.46
CA GLU A 505 35.34 14.86 30.15
C GLU A 505 34.49 14.15 29.09
N HIS A 506 33.81 13.07 29.50
CA HIS A 506 32.82 12.34 28.71
C HIS A 506 31.44 12.40 29.36
N LYS A 507 30.80 13.57 29.30
CA LYS A 507 29.50 13.86 29.94
C LYS A 507 28.48 12.74 29.78
N ALA A 508 28.13 12.36 28.56
CA ALA A 508 27.12 11.34 28.29
C ALA A 508 27.43 9.98 28.96
N SER A 509 28.68 9.49 28.84
CA SER A 509 29.08 8.21 29.44
C SER A 509 29.08 8.26 30.97
N ALA A 510 29.51 9.39 31.55
CA ALA A 510 29.48 9.58 33.00
C ALA A 510 28.04 9.60 33.52
N THR A 511 27.13 10.29 32.82
CA THR A 511 25.71 10.35 33.19
C THR A 511 25.05 8.98 33.10
N MET A 512 25.29 8.21 32.03
CA MET A 512 24.75 6.85 31.89
C MET A 512 25.21 5.95 33.05
N GLN A 513 26.48 6.01 33.43
CA GLN A 513 26.99 5.26 34.59
C GLN A 513 26.37 5.71 35.91
N ALA A 514 26.13 7.01 36.09
CA ALA A 514 25.46 7.52 37.28
C ALA A 514 23.99 7.06 37.35
N ILE A 515 23.30 7.00 36.21
CA ILE A 515 21.93 6.49 36.07
C ILE A 515 21.87 4.99 36.43
N ASP A 516 22.80 4.18 35.90
CA ASP A 516 22.82 2.73 36.14
C ASP A 516 23.06 2.37 37.61
N ASN A 517 23.77 3.23 38.35
CA ASN A 517 24.07 3.05 39.78
C ASN A 517 23.10 3.82 40.68
N CYS A 518 22.00 4.35 40.14
CA CYS A 518 21.06 5.18 40.88
C CYS A 518 20.24 4.31 41.87
N GLU A 519 20.27 4.65 43.17
CA GLU A 519 19.55 3.91 44.21
C GLU A 519 18.12 4.41 44.45
N ALA A 520 17.81 5.65 44.04
CA ALA A 520 16.50 6.26 44.20
C ALA A 520 16.21 7.25 43.06
N LEU A 521 14.97 7.25 42.56
CA LEU A 521 14.53 8.16 41.51
C LEU A 521 14.65 9.64 41.99
N PRO A 522 15.35 10.51 41.25
CA PRO A 522 15.41 11.94 41.58
C PRO A 522 14.02 12.58 41.61
N ASP A 523 13.78 13.49 42.56
CA ASP A 523 12.46 14.14 42.77
C ASP A 523 11.95 14.84 41.50
N GLU A 524 12.83 15.48 40.74
CA GLU A 524 12.50 16.19 39.50
C GLU A 524 11.98 15.21 38.42
N LEU A 525 12.57 14.01 38.32
CA LEU A 525 12.10 12.97 37.41
C LEU A 525 10.81 12.30 37.91
N SER A 526 10.67 12.16 39.23
CA SER A 526 9.42 11.71 39.85
C SER A 526 8.25 12.65 39.52
N GLU A 527 8.47 13.97 39.60
CA GLU A 527 7.46 14.97 39.21
C GLU A 527 7.11 14.87 37.72
N ALA A 528 8.11 14.76 36.85
CA ALA A 528 7.89 14.58 35.42
C ALA A 528 7.05 13.32 35.14
N PHE A 529 7.37 12.19 35.78
CA PHE A 529 6.64 10.94 35.59
C PHE A 529 5.20 11.03 36.09
N GLN A 530 4.96 11.71 37.21
CA GLN A 530 3.59 11.97 37.69
C GLN A 530 2.76 12.80 36.71
N LYS A 531 3.37 13.74 35.98
CA LYS A 531 2.70 14.53 34.94
C LYS A 531 2.43 13.72 33.65
N ILE A 532 3.25 12.71 33.36
CA ILE A 532 3.05 11.83 32.19
C ILE A 532 1.93 10.80 32.43
N GLN A 533 1.70 10.36 33.67
CA GLN A 533 0.68 9.34 33.99
C GLN A 533 -0.75 9.70 33.53
N PRO A 534 -1.27 10.94 33.74
CA PRO A 534 -2.55 11.37 33.18
C PRO A 534 -2.60 11.33 31.65
N PHE A 535 -1.48 11.57 30.97
CA PHE A 535 -1.39 11.46 29.52
C PHE A 535 -1.47 10.00 29.06
N LEU A 536 -0.76 9.09 29.74
CA LEU A 536 -0.84 7.66 29.48
C LEU A 536 -2.26 7.10 29.63
N SER A 537 -2.98 7.51 30.66
CA SER A 537 -4.36 7.04 30.88
C SER A 537 -5.33 7.48 29.78
N LYS A 538 -5.09 8.62 29.11
CA LYS A 538 -5.88 9.09 27.97
C LYS A 538 -5.63 8.29 26.69
N ILE A 539 -4.45 7.69 26.53
CA ILE A 539 -4.04 6.95 25.32
C ILE A 539 -4.42 5.46 25.38
N LYS A 540 -4.62 4.91 26.59
CA LYS A 540 -4.98 3.49 26.81
C LYS A 540 -6.45 3.16 26.49
N ILE A 541 -7.22 4.12 25.98
CA ILE A 541 -8.62 3.97 25.53
C ILE A 541 -8.62 3.91 24.00
#